data_AF-A0AAV3EXV8-F1
#
_entry.id   AF-A0AAV3EXV8-F1
#
_cell.length_a   1.000
_cell.length_b   1.000
_cell.length_c   1.000
_cell.angle_alpha   90.00
_cell.angle_beta   90.00
_cell.angle_gamma   90.00
#
_symmetry.space_group_name_H-M   'P 1'
#
loop_
_entity.id
_entity.type
_entity.pdbx_description
1 polymer ?
#
loop_
_entity_poly.entity_id
_entity_poly.type
_entity_poly.pdbx_seq_one_letter_code
_entity_poly.pdbx_strand_id
1 'polypeptide(L)'
;MNLKLNIYISLFLLLLSNTVLAQYDLNIYGGGQSVLNSYNDLKVGKTEDKQISVQFRRFYGTPSPTKWKLTVRLLDDYYAGNYMVPAEMSTLSTNKQGGNFNQLAFSVVGRDLPLSKYQENTIIESTTPLPEGNYYTLNFDLTIRGGVHLLTIPNNTYMSTYEFSLYDTSSGRDQLLLRKTSGTGNARFQINYVGNHGDQIAELRNGASEFVFNFDSPDDIVKGKTITINNALYIKSYQGHQVLVKTADNMMYNNTMSNSLPVSILKLKATLNNIEGGSPSDARDVKIFGPLSLSANEQPLASFSRWSQSMSYNLELSIPPNQKELQQASGRYETYLYFVIVPN
;
A
#
# COMPACT_ATOMS: atom_id res chain seq x y z
N MET A 1 25.68 -65.43 -21.29
CA MET A 1 25.56 -64.00 -21.66
C MET A 1 26.72 -63.26 -21.03
N ASN A 2 27.54 -62.55 -21.82
CA ASN A 2 28.88 -62.11 -21.42
C ASN A 2 28.79 -60.89 -20.48
N LEU A 3 29.30 -61.01 -19.24
CA LEU A 3 29.23 -59.96 -18.20
C LEU A 3 29.73 -58.59 -18.72
N LYS A 4 30.74 -58.61 -19.60
CA LYS A 4 31.28 -57.40 -20.24
C LYS A 4 30.24 -56.69 -21.11
N LEU A 5 29.43 -57.43 -21.87
CA LEU A 5 28.39 -56.86 -22.74
C LEU A 5 27.31 -56.14 -21.93
N ASN A 6 26.91 -56.70 -20.79
CA ASN A 6 25.92 -56.09 -19.91
C ASN A 6 26.44 -54.80 -19.25
N ILE A 7 27.74 -54.73 -18.93
CA ILE A 7 28.38 -53.52 -18.41
C ILE A 7 28.40 -52.42 -19.47
N TYR A 8 28.75 -52.74 -20.72
CA TYR A 8 28.74 -51.75 -21.82
C TYR A 8 27.34 -51.23 -22.13
N ILE A 9 26.32 -52.10 -22.15
CA ILE A 9 24.92 -51.69 -22.36
C ILE A 9 24.44 -50.80 -21.21
N SER A 10 24.79 -51.14 -19.96
CA SER A 10 24.41 -50.33 -18.79
C SER A 10 25.10 -48.96 -18.79
N LEU A 11 26.38 -48.89 -19.15
CA LEU A 11 27.11 -47.61 -19.28
C LEU A 11 26.54 -46.74 -20.41
N PHE A 12 26.17 -47.35 -21.54
CA PHE A 12 25.58 -46.66 -22.68
C PHE A 12 24.18 -46.11 -22.35
N LEU A 13 23.36 -46.87 -21.62
CA LEU A 13 22.06 -46.42 -21.11
C LEU A 13 22.19 -45.30 -20.07
N LEU A 14 23.20 -45.35 -19.20
CA LEU A 14 23.54 -44.29 -18.23
C LEU A 14 24.05 -42.99 -18.88
N LEU A 15 24.72 -43.09 -20.04
CA LEU A 15 25.16 -41.94 -20.81
C LEU A 15 24.00 -41.30 -21.60
N LEU A 16 23.02 -42.11 -22.06
CA LEU A 16 21.81 -41.62 -22.73
C LEU A 16 20.77 -41.03 -21.76
N SER A 17 20.76 -41.46 -20.50
CA SER A 17 19.78 -40.99 -19.50
C SER A 17 20.07 -39.61 -18.91
N ASN A 18 21.19 -38.96 -19.28
CA ASN A 18 21.68 -37.75 -18.61
C ASN A 18 21.66 -36.47 -19.47
N THR A 19 21.10 -36.48 -20.68
CA THR A 19 20.97 -35.25 -21.50
C THR A 19 19.52 -34.81 -21.63
N VAL A 20 18.95 -34.30 -20.54
CA VAL A 20 17.75 -33.44 -20.67
C VAL A 20 18.23 -32.08 -21.12
N LEU A 21 18.17 -31.82 -22.43
CA LEU A 21 18.42 -30.48 -22.96
C LEU A 21 17.27 -29.57 -22.52
N ALA A 22 17.59 -28.41 -21.94
CA ALA A 22 16.59 -27.39 -21.62
C ALA A 22 15.89 -26.97 -22.93
N GLN A 23 14.55 -26.98 -22.92
CA GLN A 23 13.72 -26.61 -24.08
C GLN A 23 13.38 -25.11 -24.09
N TYR A 24 13.38 -24.50 -22.92
CA TYR A 24 13.05 -23.09 -22.69
C TYR A 24 14.04 -22.48 -21.72
N ASP A 25 14.30 -21.18 -21.88
CA ASP A 25 14.97 -20.36 -20.89
C ASP A 25 14.00 -19.30 -20.37
N LEU A 26 14.06 -19.06 -19.06
CA LEU A 26 13.42 -17.95 -18.38
C LEU A 26 14.50 -17.34 -17.48
N ASN A 27 14.71 -16.04 -17.56
CA ASN A 27 15.67 -15.29 -16.76
C ASN A 27 14.96 -14.08 -16.16
N ILE A 28 15.30 -13.77 -14.91
CA ILE A 28 14.66 -12.71 -14.16
C ILE A 28 15.75 -11.79 -13.65
N TYR A 29 15.64 -10.51 -13.97
CA TYR A 29 16.61 -9.48 -13.60
C TYR A 29 15.89 -8.43 -12.76
N GLY A 30 16.38 -8.23 -11.53
CA GLY A 30 15.89 -7.16 -10.66
C GLY A 30 16.35 -5.80 -11.19
N GLY A 31 15.46 -4.81 -11.10
CA GLY A 31 15.73 -3.41 -11.36
C GLY A 31 15.92 -2.61 -10.08
N GLY A 32 15.42 -1.37 -10.08
CA GLY A 32 15.44 -0.47 -8.93
C GLY A 32 14.46 -0.87 -7.82
N GLN A 33 14.20 0.09 -6.93
CA GLN A 33 13.22 -0.06 -5.85
C GLN A 33 12.56 1.28 -5.56
N SER A 34 11.26 1.25 -5.25
CA SER A 34 10.59 2.46 -4.75
C SER A 34 11.18 2.84 -3.40
N VAL A 35 11.57 4.09 -3.25
CA VAL A 35 11.96 4.68 -1.95
C VAL A 35 10.87 5.66 -1.53
N LEU A 36 10.09 5.29 -0.53
CA LEU A 36 9.07 6.14 0.08
C LEU A 36 9.74 7.02 1.14
N ASN A 37 9.90 8.30 0.83
CA ASN A 37 10.68 9.24 1.64
C ASN A 37 9.89 10.45 2.14
N SER A 38 8.58 10.46 1.92
CA SER A 38 7.67 11.53 2.36
C SER A 38 6.38 10.96 2.95
N TYR A 39 5.69 11.74 3.77
CA TYR A 39 4.33 11.38 4.23
C TYR A 39 3.39 11.14 3.05
N ASN A 40 3.50 11.95 1.99
CA ASN A 40 2.66 11.79 0.80
C ASN A 40 2.93 10.45 0.12
N ASP A 41 4.20 10.05 -0.03
CA ASP A 41 4.57 8.75 -0.59
C ASP A 41 3.94 7.61 0.22
N LEU A 42 4.05 7.64 1.56
CA LEU A 42 3.46 6.61 2.42
C LEU A 42 1.93 6.59 2.35
N LYS A 43 1.30 7.76 2.14
CA LYS A 43 -0.14 7.92 2.04
C LYS A 43 -0.71 7.44 0.72
N VAL A 44 -0.12 7.83 -0.41
CA VAL A 44 -0.67 7.54 -1.75
C VAL A 44 -0.03 6.32 -2.40
N GLY A 45 1.17 5.96 -1.97
CA GLY A 45 1.97 4.90 -2.57
C GLY A 45 2.99 5.44 -3.56
N LYS A 46 3.76 4.53 -4.16
CA LYS A 46 4.79 4.87 -5.13
C LYS A 46 4.99 3.75 -6.12
N THR A 47 5.30 4.11 -7.36
CA THR A 47 5.67 3.18 -8.43
C THR A 47 7.17 3.26 -8.68
N GLU A 48 7.80 2.09 -8.82
CA GLU A 48 9.13 1.95 -9.41
C GLU A 48 8.99 1.46 -10.84
N ASP A 49 9.50 2.25 -11.77
CA ASP A 49 9.49 1.88 -13.18
C ASP A 49 10.56 0.83 -13.48
N LYS A 50 10.22 -0.16 -14.31
CA LYS A 50 11.12 -1.24 -14.75
C LYS A 50 11.78 -1.96 -13.56
N GLN A 51 10.99 -2.17 -12.50
CA GLN A 51 11.42 -2.79 -11.26
C GLN A 51 11.84 -4.26 -11.44
N ILE A 52 11.24 -4.96 -12.41
CA ILE A 52 11.59 -6.34 -12.73
C ILE A 52 11.54 -6.56 -14.25
N SER A 53 12.54 -7.28 -14.76
CA SER A 53 12.62 -7.68 -16.16
C SER A 53 12.60 -9.20 -16.27
N VAL A 54 11.76 -9.71 -17.16
CA VAL A 54 11.66 -11.14 -17.45
C VAL A 54 12.10 -11.36 -18.88
N GLN A 55 13.13 -12.17 -19.06
CA GLN A 55 13.60 -12.63 -20.36
C GLN A 55 13.22 -14.08 -20.58
N PHE A 56 12.70 -14.38 -21.76
CA PHE A 56 12.44 -15.76 -22.14
C PHE A 56 12.77 -16.01 -23.60
N ARG A 57 13.06 -17.28 -23.90
CA ARG A 57 13.21 -17.80 -25.25
C ARG A 57 12.91 -19.29 -25.29
N ARG A 58 12.62 -19.78 -26.49
CA ARG A 58 12.66 -21.19 -26.83
C ARG A 58 13.99 -21.53 -27.53
N PHE A 59 14.56 -22.69 -27.22
CA PHE A 59 15.74 -23.18 -27.93
C PHE A 59 15.41 -23.69 -29.34
N TYR A 60 16.39 -23.64 -30.23
CA TYR A 60 16.25 -24.10 -31.61
C TYR A 60 15.73 -25.55 -31.68
N GLY A 61 14.73 -25.80 -32.52
CA GLY A 61 14.18 -27.14 -32.76
C GLY A 61 13.19 -27.65 -31.71
N THR A 62 12.87 -26.83 -30.70
CA THR A 62 11.79 -27.14 -29.74
C THR A 62 10.42 -26.80 -30.37
N PRO A 63 9.35 -27.56 -30.17
CA PRO A 63 8.01 -27.17 -30.64
C PRO A 63 7.59 -25.81 -30.07
N SER A 64 7.05 -24.91 -30.90
CA SER A 64 6.59 -23.59 -30.43
C SER A 64 5.14 -23.65 -29.92
N PRO A 65 4.89 -23.24 -28.66
CA PRO A 65 3.54 -22.90 -28.20
C PRO A 65 2.93 -21.84 -29.11
N THR A 66 1.78 -22.16 -29.73
CA THR A 66 1.02 -21.22 -30.57
C THR A 66 0.26 -20.19 -29.73
N LYS A 67 -0.08 -20.55 -28.49
CA LYS A 67 -0.59 -19.65 -27.45
C LYS A 67 0.18 -19.93 -26.17
N TRP A 68 0.48 -18.87 -25.43
CA TRP A 68 1.18 -18.99 -24.15
C TRP A 68 0.77 -17.87 -23.22
N LYS A 69 1.00 -18.10 -21.92
CA LYS A 69 0.83 -17.08 -20.89
C LYS A 69 1.99 -17.06 -19.91
N LEU A 70 2.27 -15.87 -19.40
CA LEU A 70 3.18 -15.65 -18.28
C LEU A 70 2.33 -15.30 -17.05
N THR A 71 2.56 -16.01 -15.96
CA THR A 71 1.98 -15.70 -14.67
C THR A 71 3.04 -15.19 -13.70
N VAL A 72 2.60 -14.48 -12.68
CA VAL A 72 3.43 -14.00 -11.58
C VAL A 72 2.71 -14.17 -10.26
N ARG A 73 3.47 -14.47 -9.22
CA ARG A 73 3.08 -14.31 -7.82
C ARG A 73 4.28 -13.88 -6.98
N LEU A 74 4.03 -13.52 -5.73
CA LEU A 74 5.07 -13.49 -4.72
C LEU A 74 5.13 -14.84 -4.02
N LEU A 75 6.31 -15.23 -3.52
CA LEU A 75 6.42 -16.43 -2.67
C LEU A 75 5.96 -16.16 -1.24
N ASP A 76 6.02 -14.91 -0.79
CA ASP A 76 5.62 -14.47 0.55
C ASP A 76 5.28 -12.97 0.54
N ASP A 77 4.84 -12.46 1.69
CA ASP A 77 4.71 -11.01 1.94
C ASP A 77 6.07 -10.32 1.89
N TYR A 78 6.07 -8.98 1.95
CA TYR A 78 7.31 -8.21 2.05
C TYR A 78 7.73 -8.09 3.51
N TYR A 79 8.89 -8.64 3.87
CA TYR A 79 9.37 -8.64 5.26
C TYR A 79 10.54 -7.70 5.48
N ALA A 80 10.58 -7.14 6.69
CA ALA A 80 11.74 -6.50 7.28
C ALA A 80 11.80 -6.80 8.78
N GLY A 81 12.59 -7.81 9.17
CA GLY A 81 12.58 -8.33 10.54
C GLY A 81 11.22 -8.92 10.91
N ASN A 82 10.59 -8.42 11.97
CA ASN A 82 9.27 -8.87 12.44
C ASN A 82 8.09 -8.11 11.79
N TYR A 83 8.36 -7.14 10.92
CA TYR A 83 7.34 -6.36 10.24
C TYR A 83 7.08 -6.91 8.84
N MET A 84 5.82 -6.87 8.42
CA MET A 84 5.41 -7.35 7.11
C MET A 84 4.44 -6.38 6.44
N VAL A 85 4.52 -6.33 5.11
CA VAL A 85 3.50 -5.71 4.25
C VAL A 85 2.91 -6.79 3.36
N PRO A 86 1.58 -7.00 3.38
CA PRO A 86 0.94 -8.04 2.57
C PRO A 86 1.25 -7.90 1.09
N ALA A 87 1.42 -9.05 0.40
CA ALA A 87 1.60 -9.10 -1.05
C ALA A 87 0.52 -8.33 -1.82
N GLU A 88 -0.72 -8.34 -1.33
CA GLU A 88 -1.87 -7.69 -1.96
C GLU A 88 -1.84 -6.15 -1.88
N MET A 89 -0.90 -5.60 -1.10
CA MET A 89 -0.63 -4.15 -1.06
C MET A 89 0.28 -3.69 -2.20
N SER A 90 0.64 -4.56 -3.13
CA SER A 90 1.36 -4.17 -4.33
C SER A 90 0.71 -4.66 -5.61
N THR A 91 1.00 -3.95 -6.70
CA THR A 91 0.56 -4.32 -8.04
C THR A 91 1.75 -4.32 -8.99
N LEU A 92 1.71 -5.21 -9.98
CA LEU A 92 2.67 -5.27 -11.05
C LEU A 92 1.98 -4.90 -12.37
N SER A 93 2.58 -4.03 -13.17
CA SER A 93 2.00 -3.60 -14.45
C SER A 93 3.04 -3.62 -15.57
N THR A 94 2.59 -3.74 -16.82
CA THR A 94 3.49 -3.83 -17.97
C THR A 94 4.10 -2.46 -18.31
N ASN A 95 5.42 -2.37 -18.39
CA ASN A 95 6.10 -1.16 -18.86
C ASN A 95 6.27 -1.19 -20.40
N LYS A 96 5.30 -0.64 -21.13
CA LYS A 96 5.34 -0.67 -22.61
C LYS A 96 6.44 0.18 -23.24
N GLN A 97 7.06 1.08 -22.47
CA GLN A 97 8.18 1.91 -22.91
C GLN A 97 9.54 1.21 -22.76
N GLY A 98 9.59 -0.02 -22.26
CA GLY A 98 10.81 -0.81 -22.16
C GLY A 98 10.61 -2.28 -22.55
N GLY A 99 11.57 -2.84 -23.29
CA GLY A 99 11.57 -4.25 -23.68
C GLY A 99 10.97 -4.49 -25.07
N ASN A 100 10.69 -5.76 -25.38
CA ASN A 100 10.29 -6.25 -26.69
C ASN A 100 8.76 -6.26 -26.89
N PHE A 101 8.01 -5.40 -26.19
CA PHE A 101 6.54 -5.43 -26.23
C PHE A 101 5.96 -5.22 -27.64
N ASN A 102 6.63 -4.41 -28.48
CA ASN A 102 6.18 -4.12 -29.85
C ASN A 102 6.34 -5.31 -30.82
N GLN A 103 7.06 -6.36 -30.43
CA GLN A 103 7.37 -7.50 -31.29
C GLN A 103 6.37 -8.65 -31.14
N LEU A 104 5.36 -8.49 -30.28
CA LEU A 104 4.46 -9.56 -29.88
C LEU A 104 3.02 -9.04 -29.87
N ALA A 105 2.10 -9.80 -30.49
CA ALA A 105 0.67 -9.51 -30.38
C ALA A 105 0.18 -10.07 -29.04
N PHE A 106 -0.27 -9.18 -28.17
CA PHE A 106 -0.71 -9.51 -26.81
C PHE A 106 -2.13 -9.04 -26.56
N SER A 107 -2.89 -9.88 -25.87
CA SER A 107 -3.97 -9.42 -25.00
C SER A 107 -3.36 -9.18 -23.63
N VAL A 108 -3.05 -7.91 -23.31
CA VAL A 108 -2.60 -7.56 -21.96
C VAL A 108 -3.74 -7.84 -20.99
N VAL A 109 -3.62 -8.90 -20.21
CA VAL A 109 -4.50 -9.17 -19.08
C VAL A 109 -3.91 -8.44 -17.89
N GLY A 110 -4.30 -7.17 -17.69
CA GLY A 110 -4.00 -6.47 -16.44
C GLY A 110 -3.41 -5.08 -16.60
N ARG A 111 -4.30 -4.10 -16.55
CA ARG A 111 -4.08 -2.84 -15.81
C ARG A 111 -3.83 -3.22 -14.34
N ASP A 112 -2.80 -2.65 -13.72
CA ASP A 112 -2.35 -2.87 -12.32
C ASP A 112 -2.77 -4.21 -11.69
N LEU A 113 -1.98 -5.26 -11.94
CA LEU A 113 -2.28 -6.60 -11.45
C LEU A 113 -1.90 -6.73 -9.97
N PRO A 114 -2.84 -6.95 -9.04
CA PRO A 114 -2.50 -7.17 -7.63
C PRO A 114 -1.66 -8.43 -7.47
N LEU A 115 -0.58 -8.31 -6.72
CA LEU A 115 0.25 -9.46 -6.38
C LEU A 115 -0.40 -10.26 -5.24
N SER A 116 -0.08 -11.55 -5.16
CA SER A 116 -0.54 -12.43 -4.10
C SER A 116 0.54 -13.46 -3.80
N LYS A 117 0.55 -13.97 -2.57
CA LYS A 117 1.34 -15.14 -2.19
C LYS A 117 0.61 -16.47 -2.37
N TYR A 118 -0.72 -16.42 -2.49
CA TYR A 118 -1.56 -17.62 -2.52
C TYR A 118 -1.81 -18.15 -3.93
N GLN A 119 -1.93 -17.27 -4.92
CA GLN A 119 -2.28 -17.65 -6.29
C GLN A 119 -1.41 -16.96 -7.34
N GLU A 120 -1.20 -17.66 -8.45
CA GLU A 120 -0.59 -17.10 -9.64
C GLU A 120 -1.59 -16.27 -10.42
N ASN A 121 -1.17 -15.06 -10.81
CA ASN A 121 -1.98 -14.18 -11.64
C ASN A 121 -1.38 -14.09 -13.04
N THR A 122 -2.23 -14.14 -14.07
CA THR A 122 -1.78 -13.99 -15.46
C THR A 122 -1.46 -12.52 -15.72
N ILE A 123 -0.23 -12.23 -16.14
CA ILE A 123 0.23 -10.87 -16.44
C ILE A 123 0.41 -10.64 -17.95
N ILE A 124 0.68 -11.70 -18.72
CA ILE A 124 0.73 -11.66 -20.17
C ILE A 124 0.01 -12.88 -20.72
N GLU A 125 -0.81 -12.67 -21.74
CA GLU A 125 -1.35 -13.72 -22.59
C GLU A 125 -1.06 -13.35 -24.06
N SER A 126 -0.49 -14.28 -24.81
CA SER A 126 -0.11 -14.05 -26.20
C SER A 126 -0.66 -15.12 -27.12
N THR A 127 -1.09 -14.65 -28.29
CA THR A 127 -1.43 -15.50 -29.44
C THR A 127 -0.32 -15.50 -30.50
N THR A 128 0.80 -14.82 -30.24
CA THR A 128 2.01 -14.93 -31.06
C THR A 128 2.83 -16.13 -30.58
N PRO A 129 3.31 -17.01 -31.47
CA PRO A 129 4.12 -18.15 -31.07
C PRO A 129 5.31 -17.74 -30.21
N LEU A 130 5.67 -18.58 -29.22
CA LEU A 130 6.79 -18.28 -28.33
C LEU A 130 8.09 -18.14 -29.15
N PRO A 131 8.86 -17.05 -28.98
CA PRO A 131 10.00 -16.77 -29.85
C PRO A 131 11.16 -17.77 -29.73
N GLU A 132 11.82 -18.05 -30.86
CA GLU A 132 12.95 -18.97 -30.95
C GLU A 132 14.29 -18.23 -31.01
N GLY A 133 15.29 -18.77 -30.31
CA GLY A 133 16.68 -18.34 -30.38
C GLY A 133 16.99 -17.09 -29.54
N ASN A 134 16.47 -15.93 -29.93
CA ASN A 134 16.75 -14.65 -29.26
C ASN A 134 15.88 -14.45 -28.01
N TYR A 135 16.45 -13.80 -26.99
CA TYR A 135 15.71 -13.43 -25.78
C TYR A 135 14.73 -12.30 -26.05
N TYR A 136 13.50 -12.49 -25.56
CA TYR A 136 12.50 -11.44 -25.47
C TYR A 136 12.43 -10.95 -24.04
N THR A 137 12.66 -9.66 -23.84
CA THR A 137 12.64 -9.01 -22.54
C THR A 137 11.33 -8.28 -22.35
N LEU A 138 10.60 -8.58 -21.29
CA LEU A 138 9.45 -7.81 -20.83
C LEU A 138 9.81 -7.12 -19.52
N ASN A 139 9.48 -5.84 -19.41
CA ASN A 139 9.71 -5.04 -18.20
C ASN A 139 8.40 -4.75 -17.50
N PHE A 140 8.43 -4.72 -16.18
CA PHE A 140 7.26 -4.47 -15.36
C PHE A 140 7.55 -3.44 -14.27
N ASP A 141 6.55 -2.61 -14.01
CA ASP A 141 6.56 -1.58 -12.98
C ASP A 141 5.92 -2.15 -11.72
N LEU A 142 6.53 -1.88 -10.57
CA LEU A 142 6.00 -2.28 -9.26
C LEU A 142 5.40 -1.06 -8.59
N THR A 143 4.13 -1.13 -8.23
CA THR A 143 3.47 -0.11 -7.41
C THR A 143 3.21 -0.66 -6.03
N ILE A 144 3.69 0.05 -5.00
CA ILE A 144 3.30 -0.18 -3.61
C ILE A 144 2.15 0.77 -3.29
N ARG A 145 1.02 0.22 -2.84
CA ARG A 145 -0.16 1.00 -2.45
C ARG A 145 0.14 1.73 -1.15
N GLY A 146 -0.19 3.02 -1.11
CA GLY A 146 -0.09 3.79 0.13
C GLY A 146 -1.19 3.42 1.13
N GLY A 147 -1.04 3.89 2.36
CA GLY A 147 -2.07 3.81 3.39
C GLY A 147 -1.51 3.61 4.79
N VAL A 148 -2.42 3.45 5.75
CA VAL A 148 -2.09 3.35 7.18
C VAL A 148 -1.08 2.24 7.49
N HIS A 149 -1.11 1.13 6.75
CA HIS A 149 -0.19 0.02 6.93
C HIS A 149 1.29 0.40 6.75
N LEU A 150 1.61 1.42 5.95
CA LEU A 150 2.98 1.93 5.78
C LEU A 150 3.36 2.97 6.84
N LEU A 151 2.38 3.53 7.56
CA LEU A 151 2.58 4.49 8.64
C LEU A 151 2.78 3.83 10.01
N THR A 152 2.50 2.53 10.12
CA THR A 152 2.56 1.76 11.38
C THR A 152 3.75 0.81 11.46
N ILE A 153 4.68 0.88 10.50
CA ILE A 153 5.85 0.01 10.41
C ILE A 153 7.10 0.86 10.21
N PRO A 154 8.28 0.46 10.73
CA PRO A 154 9.45 1.33 10.75
C PRO A 154 10.12 1.48 9.37
N ASN A 155 11.00 2.48 9.27
CA ASN A 155 11.95 2.60 8.16
C ASN A 155 12.77 1.32 7.98
N ASN A 156 12.67 0.71 6.81
CA ASN A 156 13.48 -0.43 6.41
C ASN A 156 13.32 -0.71 4.92
N THR A 157 14.07 -1.69 4.40
CA THR A 157 13.83 -2.28 3.09
C THR A 157 13.01 -3.56 3.27
N TYR A 158 11.79 -3.56 2.72
CA TYR A 158 10.87 -4.67 2.78
C TYR A 158 11.01 -5.51 1.51
N MET A 159 11.28 -6.80 1.68
CA MET A 159 11.72 -7.68 0.60
C MET A 159 10.83 -8.91 0.48
N SER A 160 10.60 -9.34 -0.76
CA SER A 160 9.97 -10.60 -1.15
C SER A 160 10.68 -11.16 -2.39
N THR A 161 10.13 -12.23 -2.95
CA THR A 161 10.64 -12.95 -4.13
C THR A 161 9.51 -13.17 -5.12
N TYR A 162 9.73 -12.79 -6.37
CA TYR A 162 8.81 -13.12 -7.45
C TYR A 162 8.97 -14.58 -7.87
N GLU A 163 7.87 -15.20 -8.23
CA GLU A 163 7.85 -16.44 -9.00
C GLU A 163 7.09 -16.21 -10.31
N PHE A 164 7.79 -16.42 -11.42
CA PHE A 164 7.19 -16.37 -12.75
C PHE A 164 7.05 -17.78 -13.31
N SER A 165 5.90 -18.07 -13.91
CA SER A 165 5.64 -19.33 -14.60
C SER A 165 5.19 -19.07 -16.03
N LEU A 166 5.82 -19.77 -16.98
CA LEU A 166 5.50 -19.74 -18.40
C LEU A 166 4.71 -21.00 -18.75
N TYR A 167 3.54 -20.83 -19.37
CA TYR A 167 2.66 -21.92 -19.76
C TYR A 167 2.41 -21.94 -21.27
N ASP A 168 2.34 -23.13 -21.85
CA ASP A 168 1.69 -23.37 -23.14
C ASP A 168 0.18 -23.51 -22.92
N THR A 169 -0.60 -22.75 -23.68
CA THR A 169 -2.07 -22.74 -23.63
C THR A 169 -2.69 -23.10 -24.98
N SER A 170 -1.89 -23.58 -25.94
CA SER A 170 -2.30 -23.90 -27.31
C SER A 170 -3.46 -24.89 -27.38
N SER A 171 -3.51 -25.85 -26.45
CA SER A 171 -4.54 -26.89 -26.38
C SER A 171 -5.83 -26.43 -25.68
N GLY A 172 -5.87 -25.19 -25.16
CA GLY A 172 -6.92 -24.72 -24.26
C GLY A 172 -6.78 -25.18 -22.80
N ARG A 173 -5.69 -25.88 -22.47
CA ARG A 173 -5.30 -26.21 -21.09
C ARG A 173 -3.93 -25.64 -20.79
N ASP A 174 -3.71 -25.27 -19.53
CA ASP A 174 -2.41 -24.79 -19.08
C ASP A 174 -1.42 -25.95 -18.92
N GLN A 175 -0.35 -25.93 -19.71
CA GLN A 175 0.80 -26.82 -19.54
C GLN A 175 2.01 -26.00 -19.11
N LEU A 176 2.53 -26.26 -17.90
CA LEU A 176 3.71 -25.57 -17.39
C LEU A 176 4.93 -25.93 -18.24
N LEU A 177 5.57 -24.91 -18.81
CA LEU A 177 6.83 -25.05 -19.56
C LEU A 177 8.03 -24.83 -18.65
N LEU A 178 7.99 -23.75 -17.89
CA LEU A 178 9.09 -23.36 -17.01
C LEU A 178 8.58 -22.49 -15.86
N ARG A 179 9.24 -22.61 -14.71
CA ARG A 179 9.01 -21.80 -13.53
C ARG A 179 10.35 -21.30 -13.01
N LYS A 180 10.43 -20.03 -12.63
CA LYS A 180 11.64 -19.45 -12.06
C LYS A 180 11.32 -18.43 -10.99
N THR A 181 12.09 -18.48 -9.92
CA THR A 181 12.06 -17.49 -8.86
C THR A 181 13.11 -16.42 -9.13
N SER A 182 12.81 -15.18 -8.77
CA SER A 182 13.80 -14.11 -8.76
C SER A 182 14.86 -14.35 -7.66
N GLY A 183 15.94 -13.57 -7.67
CA GLY A 183 16.80 -13.48 -6.49
C GLY A 183 16.02 -12.92 -5.29
N THR A 184 16.42 -13.29 -4.08
CA THR A 184 15.84 -12.75 -2.85
C THR A 184 16.01 -11.23 -2.82
N GLY A 185 14.91 -10.51 -2.54
CA GLY A 185 14.93 -9.05 -2.52
C GLY A 185 14.89 -8.41 -3.90
N ASN A 186 14.59 -9.15 -4.97
CA ASN A 186 14.23 -8.54 -6.25
C ASN A 186 12.82 -7.96 -6.22
N ALA A 187 11.88 -8.43 -5.38
CA ALA A 187 10.63 -7.73 -5.13
C ALA A 187 10.83 -6.89 -3.86
N ARG A 188 11.03 -5.57 -3.98
CA ARG A 188 11.32 -4.77 -2.80
C ARG A 188 10.92 -3.31 -2.94
N PHE A 189 10.73 -2.69 -1.79
CA PHE A 189 10.63 -1.24 -1.62
C PHE A 189 11.29 -0.85 -0.30
N GLN A 190 11.61 0.43 -0.17
CA GLN A 190 12.22 0.98 1.02
C GLN A 190 11.37 2.10 1.59
N ILE A 191 11.10 2.03 2.88
CA ILE A 191 10.61 3.17 3.65
C ILE A 191 11.84 3.84 4.27
N ASN A 192 12.09 5.09 3.87
CA ASN A 192 13.17 5.92 4.39
C ASN A 192 12.65 7.34 4.59
N TYR A 193 11.69 7.47 5.49
CA TYR A 193 11.11 8.74 5.88
C TYR A 193 11.56 9.06 7.30
N VAL A 194 12.32 10.14 7.48
CA VAL A 194 12.88 10.54 8.79
C VAL A 194 11.82 10.55 9.90
N GLY A 195 10.59 10.92 9.56
CA GLY A 195 9.46 10.91 10.46
C GLY A 195 8.99 9.55 10.96
N ASN A 196 9.23 8.49 10.21
CA ASN A 196 8.66 7.19 10.50
C ASN A 196 9.52 6.40 11.48
N HIS A 197 9.12 6.42 12.75
CA HIS A 197 9.76 5.64 13.81
C HIS A 197 9.09 4.27 14.05
N GLY A 198 7.94 3.99 13.42
CA GLY A 198 7.23 2.72 13.52
C GLY A 198 6.44 2.49 14.82
N ASP A 199 6.55 3.38 15.81
CA ASP A 199 5.87 3.25 17.11
C ASP A 199 5.29 4.60 17.62
N GLN A 200 5.02 5.50 16.69
CA GLN A 200 4.26 6.73 16.90
C GLN A 200 2.78 6.40 17.12
N ILE A 201 2.11 7.17 17.96
CA ILE A 201 0.74 6.88 18.39
C ILE A 201 -0.08 8.16 18.41
N ALA A 202 -1.23 8.16 17.73
CA ALA A 202 -2.32 9.10 17.94
C ALA A 202 -3.47 8.33 18.61
N GLU A 203 -3.81 8.70 19.83
CA GLU A 203 -4.80 7.98 20.64
C GLU A 203 -5.81 8.96 21.22
N LEU A 204 -7.10 8.61 21.12
CA LEU A 204 -8.17 9.31 21.81
C LEU A 204 -8.36 8.72 23.22
N ARG A 205 -8.39 9.59 24.23
CA ARG A 205 -8.46 9.23 25.66
C ARG A 205 -9.64 9.92 26.32
N ASN A 206 -9.95 9.50 27.56
CA ASN A 206 -10.98 10.12 28.41
C ASN A 206 -12.36 10.23 27.76
N GLY A 207 -12.76 9.22 26.98
CA GLY A 207 -14.05 9.18 26.30
C GLY A 207 -14.11 10.00 24.99
N ALA A 208 -12.98 10.56 24.53
CA ALA A 208 -12.92 11.31 23.26
C ALA A 208 -13.10 10.44 22.00
N SER A 209 -13.40 9.15 22.15
CA SER A 209 -13.81 8.28 21.05
C SER A 209 -15.21 8.61 20.51
N GLU A 210 -16.03 9.31 21.27
CA GLU A 210 -17.39 9.70 20.86
C GLU A 210 -17.73 11.13 21.33
N PHE A 211 -18.28 11.94 20.43
CA PHE A 211 -18.82 13.26 20.73
C PHE A 211 -20.32 13.27 20.38
N VAL A 212 -21.19 13.30 21.39
CA VAL A 212 -22.64 13.20 21.20
C VAL A 212 -23.30 14.55 21.45
N PHE A 213 -23.75 15.21 20.38
CA PHE A 213 -24.60 16.39 20.48
C PHE A 213 -26.07 15.98 20.46
N ASN A 214 -26.77 16.18 21.59
CA ASN A 214 -28.21 16.02 21.65
C ASN A 214 -28.87 17.38 21.42
N PHE A 215 -29.74 17.54 20.42
CA PHE A 215 -30.55 18.75 20.22
C PHE A 215 -32.00 18.43 20.55
N ASP A 216 -32.40 18.70 21.79
CA ASP A 216 -33.70 18.29 22.32
C ASP A 216 -34.76 19.39 22.16
N SER A 217 -34.34 20.62 21.84
CA SER A 217 -35.23 21.76 21.65
C SER A 217 -34.74 22.72 20.55
N PRO A 218 -35.63 23.54 19.95
CA PRO A 218 -35.22 24.60 19.03
C PRO A 218 -34.22 25.60 19.65
N ASP A 219 -34.29 25.79 20.96
CA ASP A 219 -33.39 26.66 21.73
C ASP A 219 -31.91 26.23 21.64
N ASP A 220 -31.68 24.93 21.54
CA ASP A 220 -30.34 24.36 21.35
C ASP A 220 -29.75 24.74 19.99
N ILE A 221 -30.59 24.83 18.96
CA ILE A 221 -30.16 25.26 17.62
C ILE A 221 -29.81 26.75 17.64
N VAL A 222 -30.57 27.56 18.37
CA VAL A 222 -30.33 29.00 18.50
C VAL A 222 -29.07 29.29 19.30
N LYS A 223 -28.77 28.52 20.34
CA LYS A 223 -27.59 28.72 21.20
C LYS A 223 -26.33 28.01 20.69
N GLY A 224 -26.50 27.00 19.82
CA GLY A 224 -25.42 26.07 19.49
C GLY A 224 -25.08 25.16 20.66
N LYS A 225 -24.18 24.20 20.42
CA LYS A 225 -23.66 23.31 21.47
C LYS A 225 -22.15 23.14 21.36
N THR A 226 -21.51 22.96 22.50
CA THR A 226 -20.07 22.72 22.61
C THR A 226 -19.83 21.57 23.59
N ILE A 227 -18.92 20.68 23.22
CA ILE A 227 -18.45 19.57 24.05
C ILE A 227 -16.94 19.71 24.15
N THR A 228 -16.44 19.80 25.38
CA THR A 228 -15.00 19.86 25.66
C THR A 228 -14.60 18.63 26.45
N ILE A 229 -13.61 17.90 25.94
CA ILE A 229 -13.00 16.76 26.62
C ILE A 229 -11.54 17.10 26.90
N ASN A 230 -11.17 17.06 28.18
CA ASN A 230 -9.81 17.36 28.61
C ASN A 230 -8.91 16.15 28.37
N ASN A 231 -7.65 16.42 28.02
CA ASN A 231 -6.65 15.41 27.73
C ASN A 231 -7.19 14.34 26.75
N ALA A 232 -7.91 14.80 25.73
CA ALA A 232 -8.69 14.01 24.81
C ALA A 232 -7.85 13.35 23.71
N LEU A 233 -6.82 14.03 23.23
CA LEU A 233 -5.93 13.51 22.19
C LEU A 233 -4.51 13.39 22.74
N TYR A 234 -3.97 12.18 22.74
CA TYR A 234 -2.60 11.88 23.09
C TYR A 234 -1.78 11.57 21.85
N ILE A 235 -0.62 12.20 21.75
CA ILE A 235 0.31 12.11 20.63
C ILE A 235 1.67 11.66 21.17
N LYS A 236 2.15 10.52 20.70
CA LYS A 236 3.54 10.07 20.89
C LYS A 236 4.30 10.27 19.59
N SER A 237 5.33 11.12 19.64
CA SER A 237 6.23 11.39 18.53
C SER A 237 7.68 11.41 19.03
N TYR A 238 8.64 11.44 18.12
CA TYR A 238 10.08 11.46 18.42
C TYR A 238 10.80 12.63 17.76
N GLN A 239 10.05 13.54 17.14
CA GLN A 239 10.55 14.74 16.50
C GLN A 239 9.43 15.78 16.40
N GLY A 240 9.77 16.93 15.82
CA GLY A 240 8.76 17.90 15.43
C GLY A 240 7.70 17.22 14.56
N HIS A 241 6.45 17.60 14.74
CA HIS A 241 5.32 17.00 14.06
C HIS A 241 4.17 17.99 13.88
N GLN A 242 3.27 17.61 12.99
CA GLN A 242 1.99 18.23 12.76
C GLN A 242 0.90 17.20 13.07
N VAL A 243 -0.15 17.65 13.75
CA VAL A 243 -1.38 16.88 13.94
C VAL A 243 -2.36 17.37 12.89
N LEU A 244 -2.76 16.47 12.00
CA LEU A 244 -3.79 16.70 11.00
C LEU A 244 -5.11 16.11 11.49
N VAL A 245 -6.21 16.72 11.07
CA VAL A 245 -7.56 16.21 11.27
C VAL A 245 -8.31 16.17 9.94
N LYS A 246 -9.15 15.17 9.77
CA LYS A 246 -10.14 15.09 8.68
C LYS A 246 -11.37 14.31 9.10
N THR A 247 -12.42 14.42 8.31
CA THR A 247 -13.61 13.56 8.42
C THR A 247 -13.60 12.45 7.36
N ALA A 248 -14.44 11.44 7.53
CA ALA A 248 -14.59 10.36 6.55
C ALA A 248 -15.17 10.85 5.20
N ASP A 249 -16.09 11.80 5.24
CA ASP A 249 -16.79 12.37 4.09
C ASP A 249 -17.14 13.84 4.40
N ASN A 250 -17.44 14.64 3.38
CA ASN A 250 -17.89 16.03 3.51
C ASN A 250 -19.32 16.13 4.08
N MET A 251 -20.02 15.00 4.23
CA MET A 251 -21.38 14.93 4.73
C MET A 251 -21.47 13.95 5.91
N MET A 252 -22.29 14.29 6.89
CA MET A 252 -22.82 13.40 7.90
C MET A 252 -24.15 12.86 7.39
N TYR A 253 -24.39 11.56 7.53
CA TYR A 253 -25.63 10.94 7.08
C TYR A 253 -26.46 10.51 8.28
N ASN A 254 -27.77 10.52 8.12
CA ASN A 254 -28.65 9.87 9.07
C ASN A 254 -28.58 8.34 8.94
N ASN A 255 -29.11 7.62 9.92
CA ASN A 255 -29.05 6.15 9.99
C ASN A 255 -29.62 5.45 8.74
N THR A 256 -30.54 6.09 8.01
CA THR A 256 -31.16 5.56 6.79
C THR A 256 -30.50 6.05 5.50
N MET A 257 -29.44 6.86 5.59
CA MET A 257 -28.76 7.54 4.47
C MET A 257 -29.67 8.35 3.54
N SER A 258 -30.85 8.75 4.02
CA SER A 258 -31.85 9.48 3.22
C SER A 258 -31.67 11.00 3.33
N ASN A 259 -31.02 11.47 4.39
CA ASN A 259 -30.74 12.88 4.63
C ASN A 259 -29.29 13.05 5.04
N SER A 260 -28.73 14.22 4.74
CA SER A 260 -27.36 14.53 5.08
C SER A 260 -27.19 15.97 5.54
N LEU A 261 -26.16 16.19 6.35
CA LEU A 261 -25.73 17.50 6.82
C LEU A 261 -24.25 17.70 6.46
N PRO A 262 -23.84 18.87 6.01
CA PRO A 262 -22.42 19.10 5.73
C PRO A 262 -21.62 19.08 7.04
N VAL A 263 -20.48 18.38 7.04
CA VAL A 263 -19.59 18.31 8.22
C VAL A 263 -19.01 19.67 8.61
N SER A 264 -19.01 20.65 7.69
CA SER A 264 -18.46 21.99 7.90
C SER A 264 -19.20 22.81 8.97
N ILE A 265 -20.40 22.38 9.39
CA ILE A 265 -21.11 22.95 10.55
C ILE A 265 -20.41 22.63 11.87
N LEU A 266 -19.65 21.53 11.93
CA LEU A 266 -18.85 21.16 13.09
C LEU A 266 -17.56 22.00 13.11
N LYS A 267 -17.28 22.61 14.27
CA LYS A 267 -16.01 23.29 14.55
C LYS A 267 -15.19 22.51 15.55
N LEU A 268 -13.95 22.19 15.22
CA LEU A 268 -13.00 21.55 16.12
C LEU A 268 -11.92 22.53 16.55
N LYS A 269 -11.64 22.58 17.84
CA LYS A 269 -10.54 23.32 18.43
C LYS A 269 -9.73 22.39 19.32
N ALA A 270 -8.41 22.46 19.20
CA ALA A 270 -7.49 21.83 20.13
C ALA A 270 -6.88 22.89 21.05
N THR A 271 -6.54 22.52 22.28
CA THR A 271 -5.66 23.32 23.14
C THR A 271 -4.63 22.40 23.76
N LEU A 272 -3.38 22.83 23.79
CA LEU A 272 -2.32 22.09 24.47
C LEU A 272 -2.68 21.90 25.95
N ASN A 273 -2.60 20.66 26.43
CA ASN A 273 -2.82 20.30 27.82
C ASN A 273 -1.48 20.04 28.53
N ASN A 274 -0.64 19.17 27.94
CA ASN A 274 0.67 18.83 28.51
C ASN A 274 1.68 18.46 27.41
N ILE A 275 2.97 18.64 27.71
CA ILE A 275 4.10 18.13 26.92
C ILE A 275 5.02 17.36 27.86
N GLU A 276 5.42 16.17 27.44
CA GLU A 276 6.43 15.37 28.13
C GLU A 276 7.67 15.21 27.26
N GLY A 277 8.83 15.27 27.88
CA GLY A 277 10.11 15.35 27.18
C GLY A 277 10.35 16.75 26.58
N GLY A 278 11.63 17.07 26.35
CA GLY A 278 12.06 18.38 25.87
C GLY A 278 12.20 19.39 27.01
N SER A 279 12.36 20.67 26.67
CA SER A 279 12.35 21.74 27.66
C SER A 279 10.91 22.18 27.90
N PRO A 280 10.46 22.40 29.15
CA PRO A 280 9.14 22.96 29.44
C PRO A 280 8.88 24.28 28.71
N SER A 281 9.95 25.03 28.42
CA SER A 281 9.86 26.29 27.69
C SER A 281 9.49 26.11 26.22
N ASP A 282 9.62 24.90 25.67
CA ASP A 282 9.32 24.61 24.27
C ASP A 282 7.82 24.61 23.99
N ALA A 283 6.96 24.52 25.03
CA ALA A 283 5.51 24.59 24.89
C ALA A 283 5.01 25.84 24.14
N ARG A 284 5.79 26.93 24.17
CA ARG A 284 5.51 28.16 23.42
C ARG A 284 5.62 28.02 21.89
N ASP A 285 6.35 27.00 21.42
CA ASP A 285 6.56 26.72 19.99
C ASP A 285 5.39 25.90 19.40
N VAL A 286 4.43 25.46 20.23
CA VAL A 286 3.21 24.79 19.77
C VAL A 286 2.30 25.80 19.10
N LYS A 287 2.00 25.58 17.82
CA LYS A 287 1.00 26.34 17.07
C LYS A 287 -0.29 25.55 17.00
N ILE A 288 -1.38 26.18 17.40
CA ILE A 288 -2.73 25.63 17.27
C ILE A 288 -3.41 26.32 16.08
N PHE A 289 -4.01 25.52 15.20
CA PHE A 289 -4.76 25.99 14.04
C PHE A 289 -6.23 25.69 14.33
N GLY A 290 -7.00 26.69 14.77
CA GLY A 290 -8.41 26.51 15.05
C GLY A 290 -9.07 27.71 15.75
N PRO A 291 -10.42 27.70 15.90
CA PRO A 291 -11.33 26.60 15.56
C PRO A 291 -11.45 26.34 14.06
N LEU A 292 -11.37 25.08 13.65
CA LEU A 292 -11.43 24.63 12.24
C LEU A 292 -12.84 24.21 11.89
N SER A 293 -13.31 24.57 10.69
CA SER A 293 -14.49 23.92 10.11
C SER A 293 -14.08 22.57 9.54
N LEU A 294 -14.69 21.48 10.02
CA LEU A 294 -14.32 20.14 9.57
C LEU A 294 -14.55 19.94 8.06
N SER A 295 -13.75 19.09 7.45
CA SER A 295 -13.83 18.73 6.04
C SER A 295 -13.28 17.32 5.81
N ALA A 296 -13.54 16.71 4.65
CA ALA A 296 -12.91 15.44 4.28
C ALA A 296 -11.42 15.58 3.92
N ASN A 297 -10.96 16.79 3.63
CA ASN A 297 -9.56 17.09 3.39
C ASN A 297 -8.79 17.24 4.71
N GLU A 298 -7.52 16.85 4.70
CA GLU A 298 -6.61 17.01 5.83
C GLU A 298 -6.38 18.49 6.14
N GLN A 299 -6.64 18.86 7.39
CA GLN A 299 -6.43 20.20 7.90
C GLN A 299 -5.45 20.14 9.07
N PRO A 300 -4.49 21.07 9.15
CA PRO A 300 -3.61 21.14 10.31
C PRO A 300 -4.42 21.58 11.53
N LEU A 301 -4.33 20.82 12.62
CA LEU A 301 -4.95 21.11 13.91
C LEU A 301 -3.93 21.70 14.89
N ALA A 302 -2.74 21.13 14.92
CA ALA A 302 -1.61 21.62 15.71
C ALA A 302 -0.29 21.34 15.00
N SER A 303 0.75 22.11 15.28
CA SER A 303 2.12 21.80 14.88
C SER A 303 3.10 22.14 15.97
N PHE A 304 4.13 21.33 16.09
CA PHE A 304 5.22 21.52 17.03
C PHE A 304 6.54 21.22 16.33
N SER A 305 7.53 22.11 16.40
CA SER A 305 8.78 21.97 15.65
C SER A 305 9.92 21.32 16.43
N ARG A 306 9.74 21.00 17.72
CA ARG A 306 10.80 20.45 18.57
C ARG A 306 10.57 18.97 18.87
N TRP A 307 11.58 18.36 19.46
CA TRP A 307 11.46 17.05 20.07
C TRP A 307 10.51 17.09 21.27
N SER A 308 9.62 16.11 21.35
CA SER A 308 8.85 15.75 22.55
C SER A 308 8.80 14.24 22.62
N GLN A 309 8.61 13.69 23.81
CA GLN A 309 8.28 12.27 23.97
C GLN A 309 6.77 12.05 23.76
N SER A 310 5.96 12.94 24.34
CA SER A 310 4.52 12.91 24.18
C SER A 310 3.91 14.31 24.33
N MET A 311 2.73 14.48 23.76
CA MET A 311 1.91 15.68 23.89
C MET A 311 0.45 15.28 24.08
N SER A 312 -0.27 16.04 24.89
CA SER A 312 -1.71 15.89 25.03
C SER A 312 -2.45 17.18 24.73
N TYR A 313 -3.63 17.04 24.15
CA TYR A 313 -4.50 18.15 23.80
C TYR A 313 -5.90 17.94 24.37
N ASN A 314 -6.50 19.00 24.89
CA ASN A 314 -7.95 19.04 25.06
C ASN A 314 -8.58 19.24 23.68
N LEU A 315 -9.72 18.59 23.45
CA LEU A 315 -10.51 18.75 22.23
C LEU A 315 -11.84 19.38 22.59
N GLU A 316 -12.18 20.43 21.85
CA GLU A 316 -13.47 21.12 21.92
C GLU A 316 -14.13 21.00 20.55
N LEU A 317 -15.22 20.24 20.48
CA LEU A 317 -16.06 20.15 19.30
C LEU A 317 -17.31 21.00 19.53
N SER A 318 -17.72 21.78 18.54
CA SER A 318 -18.91 22.63 18.66
C SER A 318 -19.70 22.71 17.36
N ILE A 319 -20.99 23.00 17.51
CA ILE A 319 -21.86 23.44 16.42
C ILE A 319 -22.28 24.87 16.75
N PRO A 320 -21.91 25.86 15.93
CA PRO A 320 -22.24 27.26 16.21
C PRO A 320 -23.75 27.51 16.22
N PRO A 321 -24.19 28.61 16.85
CA PRO A 321 -25.58 29.09 16.77
C PRO A 321 -26.15 29.16 15.35
N ASN A 322 -27.46 28.96 15.23
CA ASN A 322 -28.28 29.32 14.08
C ASN A 322 -27.80 28.74 12.72
N GLN A 323 -27.29 27.50 12.72
CA GLN A 323 -26.98 26.80 11.46
C GLN A 323 -28.28 26.51 10.71
N LYS A 324 -28.38 27.00 9.46
CA LYS A 324 -29.57 26.82 8.62
C LYS A 324 -29.82 25.35 8.30
N GLU A 325 -28.73 24.61 8.18
CA GLU A 325 -28.66 23.18 7.93
C GLU A 325 -29.37 22.38 9.02
N LEU A 326 -29.38 22.86 10.27
CA LEU A 326 -30.05 22.19 11.39
C LEU A 326 -31.56 22.44 11.46
N GLN A 327 -32.10 23.45 10.77
CA GLN A 327 -33.52 23.81 10.87
C GLN A 327 -34.46 22.73 10.30
N GLN A 328 -33.96 21.90 9.40
CA GLN A 328 -34.72 20.80 8.78
C GLN A 328 -34.16 19.41 9.15
N ALA A 329 -33.12 19.37 9.99
CA ALA A 329 -32.50 18.13 10.42
C ALA A 329 -33.42 17.39 11.40
N SER A 330 -33.57 16.08 11.22
CA SER A 330 -34.26 15.23 12.20
C SER A 330 -33.61 13.85 12.27
N GLY A 331 -33.53 13.31 13.49
CA GLY A 331 -32.87 12.04 13.77
C GLY A 331 -31.39 12.17 14.11
N ARG A 332 -30.71 11.02 14.15
CA ARG A 332 -29.29 10.89 14.48
C ARG A 332 -28.45 10.98 13.21
N TYR A 333 -27.40 11.79 13.22
CA TYR A 333 -26.44 11.94 12.13
C TYR A 333 -25.05 11.61 12.65
N GLU A 334 -24.25 10.91 11.85
CA GLU A 334 -22.94 10.42 12.27
C GLU A 334 -21.85 10.71 11.24
N THR A 335 -20.63 10.90 11.73
CA THR A 335 -19.40 10.95 10.94
C THR A 335 -18.21 10.53 11.80
N TYR A 336 -17.12 10.14 11.16
CA TYR A 336 -15.88 9.77 11.83
C TYR A 336 -14.84 10.86 11.65
N LEU A 337 -14.14 11.19 12.73
CA LEU A 337 -12.98 12.08 12.73
C LEU A 337 -11.70 11.23 12.80
N TYR A 338 -10.75 11.53 11.93
CA TYR A 338 -9.44 10.90 11.91
C TYR A 338 -8.38 11.92 12.27
N PHE A 339 -7.50 11.54 13.21
CA PHE A 339 -6.31 12.31 13.58
C PHE A 339 -5.08 11.61 13.04
N VAL A 340 -4.20 12.36 12.38
CA VAL A 340 -2.98 11.83 11.78
C VAL A 340 -1.78 12.62 12.27
N ILE A 341 -0.74 11.92 12.68
CA ILE A 341 0.55 12.54 13.02
C ILE A 341 1.39 12.54 11.76
N VAL A 342 1.85 13.72 11.38
CA VAL A 342 2.79 13.93 10.27
C VAL A 342 4.06 14.54 10.84
N PRO A 343 5.14 13.77 10.98
CA PRO A 343 6.40 14.29 11.43
C PRO A 343 6.95 15.37 10.48
N ASN A 344 7.56 16.41 11.03
CA ASN A 344 8.15 17.52 10.27
C ASN A 344 9.42 17.12 9.54
#